data_AF-A0A3M2SLM1-F1
#
_entry.id   AF-A0A3M2SLM1-F1
#
_cell.length_a   1.000
_cell.length_b   1.000
_cell.length_c   1.000
_cell.angle_alpha   90.00
_cell.angle_beta   90.00
_cell.angle_gamma   90.00
#
_symmetry.space_group_name_H-M   'P 1'
#
loop_
_entity.id
_entity.type
_entity.pdbx_description
1 polymer ?
#
loop_
_entity_poly.entity_id
_entity_poly.type
_entity_poly.pdbx_seq_one_letter_code
_entity_poly.pdbx_strand_id
1 'polypeptide(L)' 'MLEAAGVTDRFQVLAPREATRLSFETIRAGQDIIAVTGNVLRDYLTDLFPILELGTSAKMLSIVKLMQGGG' A
#
# COMPACT_ATOMS: atom_id res chain seq x y z
N MET A 1 -14.35 -13.92 -2.37
CA MET A 1 -14.36 -13.04 -1.18
C MET A 1 -14.66 -11.59 -1.54
N LEU A 2 -13.93 -10.95 -2.46
CA LEU A 2 -14.24 -9.57 -2.89
C LEU A 2 -15.60 -9.46 -3.60
N GLU A 3 -15.91 -10.43 -4.46
CA GLU A 3 -17.23 -10.53 -5.11
C GLU A 3 -18.36 -10.73 -4.09
N ALA A 4 -18.16 -11.60 -3.11
CA ALA A 4 -19.12 -11.83 -2.03
C ALA A 4 -19.35 -10.58 -1.16
N ALA A 5 -18.36 -9.69 -1.07
CA ALA A 5 -18.47 -8.41 -0.38
C ALA A 5 -18.98 -7.28 -1.29
N GLY A 6 -19.17 -7.51 -2.59
CA GLY A 6 -19.68 -6.52 -3.54
C GLY A 6 -18.76 -5.32 -3.79
N VAL A 7 -17.44 -5.49 -3.62
CA VAL A 7 -16.44 -4.40 -3.71
C VAL A 7 -15.38 -4.61 -4.80
N THR A 8 -15.61 -5.53 -5.73
CA THR A 8 -14.62 -5.89 -6.77
C THR A 8 -14.20 -4.68 -7.63
N ASP A 9 -15.09 -3.71 -7.83
CA ASP A 9 -14.84 -2.46 -8.56
C ASP A 9 -13.79 -1.54 -7.90
N ARG A 10 -13.52 -1.73 -6.60
CA ARG A 10 -12.59 -0.89 -5.83
C ARG A 10 -11.18 -1.45 -5.72
N PHE A 11 -10.96 -2.69 -6.15
CA PHE A 11 -9.68 -3.37 -6.01
C PHE A 11 -9.14 -3.82 -7.35
N GLN A 12 -7.84 -3.60 -7.58
CA GLN A 12 -7.11 -4.14 -8.71
C GLN A 12 -6.07 -5.14 -8.20
N VAL A 13 -6.02 -6.32 -8.81
CA VAL A 13 -5.03 -7.36 -8.48
C VAL A 13 -4.04 -7.42 -9.63
N LEU A 14 -2.83 -6.91 -9.40
CA LEU A 14 -1.78 -6.74 -10.41
C LEU A 14 -0.50 -7.44 -9.97
N ALA A 15 0.36 -7.83 -10.92
CA ALA A 15 1.70 -8.29 -10.56
C ALA A 15 2.52 -7.14 -9.95
N PRO A 16 3.53 -7.40 -9.09
CA PRO A 16 4.28 -6.35 -8.40
C PRO A 16 4.87 -5.29 -9.34
N ARG A 17 5.38 -5.71 -10.51
CA ARG A 17 5.94 -4.80 -11.51
C ARG A 17 4.90 -3.82 -12.08
N GLU A 18 3.70 -4.33 -12.35
CA GLU A 18 2.61 -3.54 -12.92
C GLU A 18 2.03 -2.60 -11.86
N ALA A 19 1.83 -3.10 -10.63
CA ALA A 19 1.39 -2.31 -9.49
C ALA A 19 2.34 -1.15 -9.20
N THR A 20 3.65 -1.40 -9.16
CA THR A 20 4.66 -0.34 -8.92
C THR A 20 4.62 0.73 -10.01
N ARG A 21 4.49 0.34 -11.29
CA ARG A 21 4.38 1.30 -12.39
C ARG A 21 3.13 2.17 -12.24
N LEU A 22 1.98 1.56 -11.98
CA LEU A 22 0.72 2.27 -11.72
C LEU A 22 0.88 3.24 -10.55
N SER A 23 1.45 2.81 -9.42
CA SER A 23 1.68 3.68 -8.26
C SER A 23 2.52 4.91 -8.59
N PHE A 24 3.58 4.77 -9.40
CA PHE A 24 4.38 5.90 -9.82
C PHE A 24 3.67 6.83 -10.82
N GLU A 25 2.80 6.29 -11.67
CA GLU A 25 1.95 7.11 -12.55
C GLU A 25 0.94 7.91 -11.71
N THR A 26 0.29 7.28 -10.74
CA THR A 26 -0.69 7.90 -9.83
C THR A 26 -0.08 8.98 -8.94
N ILE A 27 1.04 8.71 -8.26
CA ILE A 27 1.69 9.68 -7.36
C ILE A 27 2.19 10.92 -8.12
N ARG A 28 2.67 10.75 -9.36
CA ARG A 28 3.07 11.88 -10.22
C ARG A 28 1.89 12.74 -10.65
N ALA A 29 0.69 12.16 -10.70
CA ALA A 29 -0.54 12.90 -10.94
C ALA A 29 -1.07 13.59 -9.66
N GLY A 30 -0.37 13.47 -8.52
CA GLY A 30 -0.81 14.03 -7.23
C GLY A 30 -1.99 13.28 -6.62
N GLN A 31 -2.15 12.00 -6.95
CA GLN A 31 -3.21 11.13 -6.45
C GLN A 31 -2.65 10.03 -5.54
N ASP A 32 -3.53 9.46 -4.72
CA ASP A 32 -3.17 8.44 -3.73
C ASP A 32 -3.54 7.02 -4.18
N ILE A 33 -2.76 6.03 -3.74
CA ILE A 33 -3.05 4.62 -3.93
C ILE A 33 -2.65 3.82 -2.68
N ILE A 34 -3.46 2.84 -2.31
CA ILE A 34 -3.15 1.93 -1.20
C ILE A 34 -2.53 0.65 -1.77
N ALA A 35 -1.31 0.33 -1.36
CA ALA A 35 -0.66 -0.93 -1.68
C ALA A 35 -0.98 -2.00 -0.63
N VAL A 36 -1.62 -3.10 -1.05
CA VAL A 36 -1.85 -4.29 -0.20
C VAL A 36 -0.85 -5.36 -0.63
N THR A 37 0.13 -5.66 0.23
CA THR A 37 1.26 -6.53 -0.14
C THR A 37 1.54 -7.62 0.90
N GLY A 38 2.40 -8.57 0.53
CA GLY A 38 2.98 -9.52 1.47
C GLY A 38 4.07 -8.91 2.36
N ASN A 39 4.63 -9.73 3.28
CA ASN A 39 5.55 -9.28 4.34
C ASN A 39 6.80 -8.54 3.81
N VAL A 40 7.51 -9.11 2.83
CA VAL A 40 8.76 -8.52 2.32
C VAL A 40 8.50 -7.20 1.60
N LEU A 41 7.46 -7.16 0.76
CA LEU A 41 7.09 -5.94 0.04
C LEU A 41 6.57 -4.85 0.98
N ARG A 42 5.91 -5.20 2.09
CA ARG A 42 5.53 -4.22 3.10
C ARG A 42 6.75 -3.43 3.55
N ASP A 43 7.79 -4.14 3.99
CA ASP A 43 9.01 -3.50 4.50
C ASP A 43 9.64 -2.58 3.46
N TYR A 44 9.75 -3.05 2.21
CA TYR A 44 10.35 -2.26 1.13
C TYR A 44 9.53 -1.02 0.78
N LEU A 45 8.20 -1.15 0.68
CA LEU A 45 7.35 -0.05 0.25
C LEU A 45 7.15 0.99 1.37
N THR A 46 7.13 0.57 2.64
CA THR A 46 7.04 1.50 3.78
C THR A 46 8.33 2.28 4.04
N ASP A 47 9.46 1.86 3.47
CA ASP A 47 10.65 2.71 3.40
C ASP A 47 10.67 3.56 2.12
N LEU A 48 10.46 2.94 0.96
CA LEU A 48 10.61 3.58 -0.35
C LEU A 48 9.75 4.85 -0.50
N PHE A 49 8.43 4.73 -0.33
CA PHE A 49 7.53 5.85 -0.61
C PHE A 49 7.67 6.98 0.42
N PRO A 50 7.72 6.71 1.74
CA PRO A 50 7.95 7.76 2.73
C PRO A 50 9.28 8.50 2.56
N ILE A 51 10.36 7.81 2.13
CA ILE A 51 11.62 8.48 1.81
C ILE A 51 11.46 9.42 0.61
N LEU A 52 10.74 9.00 -0.44
CA LEU A 52 10.51 9.85 -1.61
C LEU A 52 9.58 11.03 -1.33
N GLU A 53 8.58 10.85 -0.46
CA GLU A 53 7.56 11.87 -0.14
C GLU A 53 8.01 12.85 0.95
N LEU A 54 8.68 12.35 1.99
CA LEU A 54 8.99 13.09 3.23
C LEU A 54 10.50 13.23 3.48
N GLY A 55 11.34 12.60 2.68
CA GLY A 55 12.79 12.53 2.90
C GLY A 55 13.22 11.56 4.03
N THR A 56 12.28 10.84 4.65
CA THR A 56 12.54 9.87 5.72
C THR A 56 11.36 8.93 5.93
N SER A 57 11.60 7.68 6.32
CA SER A 57 10.55 6.74 6.73
C SER A 57 10.19 6.80 8.22
N ALA A 58 10.91 7.60 9.02
CA ALA A 58 10.70 7.68 10.47
C ALA A 58 9.41 8.41 10.88
N LYS A 59 8.78 9.16 9.97
CA LYS A 59 7.59 9.98 10.24
C LYS A 59 6.30 9.31 9.74
N MET A 60 6.15 8.02 10.03
CA MET A 60 5.02 7.20 9.58
C MET A 60 4.17 6.68 10.74
N LEU A 61 2.87 6.52 10.50
CA LEU A 61 2.01 5.74 11.38
C LEU A 61 2.18 4.25 11.04
N SER A 62 2.63 3.47 12.02
CA SER A 62 2.78 2.01 11.91
C SER A 62 1.88 1.34 12.95
N ILE A 63 0.67 0.96 12.53
CA ILE A 63 -0.38 0.39 13.41
C ILE A 63 -0.52 -1.10 13.12
N VAL A 64 -0.50 -1.93 14.18
CA VAL A 64 -0.69 -3.38 14.09
C VAL A 64 -1.93 -3.77 14.89
N LYS A 65 -2.97 -4.24 14.20
CA LYS A 65 -4.15 -4.79 14.87
C LYS A 65 -3.92 -6.24 15.24
N LEU A 66 -3.96 -6.56 16.54
CA LEU A 66 -3.81 -7.93 17.01
C LEU A 66 -5.07 -8.74 16.72
N MET A 67 -4.89 -9.99 16.30
CA MET A 67 -6.00 -10.90 15.95
C MET A 67 -6.98 -11.14 17.10
N GLN A 68 -6.52 -11.02 18.36
CA GLN A 68 -7.32 -11.22 19.56
C GLN A 68 -7.99 -9.93 20.09
N GLY A 69 -7.96 -8.83 19.32
CA GLY A 69 -8.70 -7.61 19.67
C GLY A 69 -7.91 -6.58 20.49
N GLY A 70 -6.59 -6.50 20.33
CA GLY A 70 -5.73 -5.42 20.86
C GLY A 70 -5.17 -4.51 19.77
N GLY A 71 -4.41 -3.48 20.17
CA GLY A 71 -3.70 -2.55 19.30
C GLY A 71 -2.34 -2.17 19.86
#